data_AF-A0A3S3PQH2-F1
#
_entry.id   AF-A0A3S3PQH2-F1
#
_cell.length_a   1.000
_cell.length_b   1.000
_cell.length_c   1.000
_cell.angle_alpha   90.00
_cell.angle_beta   90.00
_cell.angle_gamma   90.00
#
_symmetry.space_group_name_H-M   'P 1'
#
loop_
_entity.id
_entity.type
_entity.pdbx_description
1 polymer ?
#
loop_
_entity_poly.entity_id
_entity_poly.type
_entity_poly.pdbx_seq_one_letter_code
_entity_poly.pdbx_strand_id
1 'polypeptide(L)' 'MKYETLFIMVRVAVHADHEQLSDIVHEIETQSKLTLSDTANVNVLETEILLSRVRNFKNINHGTQPKL' A
#
# COMPACT_ATOMS: atom_id res chain seq x y z
N MET A 1 -6.29 18.00 21.54
CA MET A 1 -5.74 18.46 20.24
C MET A 1 -6.44 17.68 19.14
N LYS A 2 -6.62 18.28 17.96
CA LYS A 2 -7.28 17.63 16.83
C LYS A 2 -6.21 16.90 16.02
N TYR A 3 -6.35 15.59 15.88
CA TYR A 3 -5.51 14.79 15.01
C TYR A 3 -6.21 14.64 13.67
N GLU A 4 -5.43 14.62 12.59
CA GLU A 4 -5.93 14.41 11.23
C GLU A 4 -5.32 13.11 10.71
N THR A 5 -6.14 12.23 10.13
CA THR A 5 -5.67 10.99 9.53
C THR A 5 -5.20 11.26 8.10
N LEU A 6 -3.95 10.91 7.81
CA LEU A 6 -3.39 10.98 6.47
C LEU A 6 -3.29 9.59 5.84
N PHE A 7 -3.84 9.43 4.63
CA PHE A 7 -3.68 8.21 3.83
C PHE A 7 -2.67 8.46 2.71
N ILE A 8 -1.56 7.72 2.73
CA ILE A 8 -0.50 7.82 1.72
C ILE A 8 -0.46 6.51 0.93
N MET A 9 -0.39 6.61 -0.40
CA MET A 9 -0.11 5.47 -1.26
C MET A 9 1.38 5.40 -1.54
N VAL A 10 2.04 4.35 -1.03
CA VAL A 10 3.47 4.11 -1.23
C VAL A 10 3.68 3.01 -2.28
N ARG A 11 4.71 3.16 -3.11
CA ARG A 11 5.15 2.08 -4.02
C ARG A 11 6.25 1.29 -3.35
N VAL A 12 6.00 0.01 -3.10
CA VAL A 12 6.98 -0.93 -2.56
C VAL A 12 7.37 -1.92 -3.67
N ALA A 13 8.66 -2.13 -3.86
CA ALA A 13 9.19 -3.16 -4.73
C ALA A 13 9.76 -4.27 -3.85
N VAL A 14 9.32 -5.51 -4.07
CA VAL A 14 9.64 -6.65 -3.21
C VAL A 14 10.20 -7.80 -4.04
N HIS A 15 11.13 -8.53 -3.45
CA HIS A 15 11.48 -9.88 -3.86
C HIS A 15 10.93 -10.81 -2.77
N ALA A 16 10.30 -11.91 -3.16
CA ALA A 16 9.66 -12.82 -2.22
C ALA A 16 9.78 -14.26 -2.70
N ASP A 17 9.88 -15.18 -1.74
CA ASP A 17 9.93 -16.63 -1.96
C ASP A 17 8.53 -17.28 -1.96
N HIS A 18 7.49 -16.50 -1.66
CA HIS A 18 6.10 -16.95 -1.71
C HIS A 18 5.60 -17.10 -3.14
N GLU A 19 4.89 -18.20 -3.43
CA GLU A 19 4.29 -18.44 -4.74
C GLU A 19 3.03 -17.60 -4.98
N GLN A 20 2.25 -17.34 -3.92
CA GLN A 20 1.01 -16.57 -4.02
C GLN A 20 1.20 -15.13 -3.57
N LEU A 21 0.64 -14.23 -4.36
CA LEU A 21 0.67 -12.80 -4.06
C LEU A 21 -0.05 -12.45 -2.75
N SER A 22 -1.11 -13.18 -2.40
CA SER A 22 -1.84 -12.99 -1.14
C SER A 22 -0.95 -13.23 0.08
N ASP A 23 -0.04 -14.19 -0.01
CA ASP A 23 0.83 -14.56 1.10
C ASP A 23 1.90 -13.48 1.30
N ILE A 24 2.45 -12.94 0.20
CA ILE A 24 3.34 -11.77 0.21
C ILE A 24 2.64 -10.56 0.86
N VAL A 25 1.39 -10.29 0.45
CA VAL A 25 0.60 -9.17 0.99
C VAL A 25 0.36 -9.36 2.48
N HIS A 26 -0.08 -10.54 2.90
CA HIS A 26 -0.38 -10.84 4.28
C HIS A 26 0.86 -10.74 5.18
N GLU A 27 2.00 -11.24 4.72
CA GLU A 27 3.27 -11.12 5.44
C GLU A 27 3.68 -9.65 5.63
N ILE A 28 3.55 -8.82 4.60
CA ILE A 28 3.86 -7.39 4.72
C ILE A 28 2.89 -6.71 5.69
N GLU A 29 1.59 -6.96 5.59
CA GLU A 29 0.58 -6.34 6.46
C GLU A 29 0.75 -6.73 7.93
N THR A 30 1.22 -7.94 8.21
CA THR A 30 1.31 -8.46 9.59
C THR A 30 2.70 -8.35 10.22
N GLN A 31 3.76 -8.36 9.42
CA GLN A 31 5.14 -8.45 9.91
C GLN A 31 6.00 -7.23 9.57
N SER A 32 5.59 -6.40 8.61
CA SER A 32 6.36 -5.20 8.26
C SER A 32 5.95 -3.99 9.08
N LYS A 33 6.89 -3.06 9.24
CA LYS A 33 6.66 -1.76 9.86
C LYS A 33 7.01 -0.66 8.88
N LEU A 34 6.03 0.19 8.56
CA LEU A 34 6.27 1.43 7.85
C LEU A 34 6.61 2.52 8.86
N THR A 35 7.66 3.29 8.59
CA THR A 35 8.04 4.44 9.41
C THR A 35 8.03 5.70 8.55
N LEU A 36 7.37 6.74 9.05
CA LEU A 36 7.37 8.07 8.43
C LEU A 36 7.94 9.04 9.45
N SER A 37 9.00 9.76 9.07
CA SER A 37 9.66 10.72 9.95
C SER A 37 8.90 12.04 10.00
N ASP A 38 9.09 12.77 11.10
CA ASP A 38 8.63 14.15 11.23
C ASP A 38 9.18 15.03 10.11
N THR A 39 8.44 16.11 9.82
CA THR A 39 8.91 17.20 8.97
C THR A 39 8.94 18.49 9.78
N ALA A 40 9.44 19.58 9.19
CA ALA A 40 9.62 20.86 9.88
C ALA A 40 8.38 21.37 10.64
N ASN A 41 7.16 21.03 10.17
CA ASN A 41 5.90 21.50 10.75
C ASN A 41 4.88 20.38 11.03
N VAL A 42 5.26 19.11 10.90
CA VAL A 42 4.34 17.97 11.08
C VAL A 42 5.03 16.92 11.96
N ASN A 43 4.39 16.60 13.08
CA ASN A 43 4.78 15.52 13.97
C ASN A 43 3.95 14.26 13.64
N VAL A 44 4.61 13.18 13.27
CA VAL A 44 4.01 11.90 12.95
C VAL A 44 3.91 11.08 14.24
N LEU A 45 2.68 10.92 14.73
CA LEU A 45 2.43 10.24 16.00
C LEU A 45 2.42 8.71 15.86
N GLU A 46 1.89 8.23 14.73
CA GLU A 46 1.75 6.80 14.46
C GLU A 46 1.76 6.56 12.95
N THR A 47 2.23 5.38 12.55
CA THR A 47 2.16 4.90 11.18
C THR A 47 1.72 3.44 11.22
N GLU A 48 0.69 3.12 10.45
CA GLU A 48 0.11 1.79 10.35
C GLU A 48 -0.10 1.41 8.88
N ILE A 49 0.10 0.13 8.55
CA ILE A 49 -0.25 -0.44 7.25
C ILE A 49 -1.70 -0.93 7.32
N LEU A 50 -2.64 -0.09 6.90
CA LEU A 50 -4.08 -0.42 6.96
C LEU A 50 -4.57 -1.30 5.81
N LEU A 51 -3.96 -1.17 4.63
CA LEU A 51 -4.35 -1.91 3.43
C LEU A 51 -3.23 -1.90 2.38
N SER A 52 -2.77 -3.08 1.95
CA SER A 52 -1.82 -3.25 0.87
C SER A 52 -2.54 -3.61 -0.43
N ARG A 53 -2.56 -2.67 -1.39
CA ARG A 53 -3.15 -2.90 -2.72
C ARG A 53 -2.08 -3.27 -3.73
N VAL A 54 -2.24 -4.42 -4.39
CA VAL A 54 -1.36 -4.82 -5.49
C VAL A 54 -1.94 -4.36 -6.82
N ARG A 55 -1.14 -3.62 -7.60
CA ARG A 55 -1.48 -3.28 -8.98
C ARG A 55 -0.82 -4.28 -9.92
N ASN A 56 -1.59 -5.22 -10.45
CA ASN A 56 -1.09 -6.16 -11.46
C ASN A 56 -1.10 -5.49 -12.85
N PHE A 57 0.08 -5.15 -13.36
CA PHE A 57 0.21 -4.52 -14.68
C PHE A 57 -0.22 -5.43 -15.85
N LYS A 58 -0.40 -6.75 -15.62
CA LYS A 58 -0.88 -7.67 -16.66
C LYS A 58 -2.39 -7.56 -16.96
N ASN A 59 -3.19 -6.89 -16.11
CA ASN A 59 -4.66 -6.80 -16.23
C ASN A 59 -5.18 -5.44 -16.74
N ILE A 60 -4.35 -4.59 -17.34
CA ILE A 60 -4.78 -3.25 -17.80
C ILE A 60 -5.40 -3.29 -19.21
N ASN A 61 -5.54 -4.46 -19.84
CA ASN A 61 -6.04 -4.61 -21.21
C ASN A 61 -7.26 -5.56 -21.32
N HIS A 62 -8.41 -5.17 -20.80
CA HIS A 62 -9.72 -5.70 -21.22
C HIS A 62 -10.65 -4.46 -21.29
N GLY A 63 -10.83 -3.76 -22.43
CA GLY A 63 -11.69 -4.18 -23.56
C GLY A 63 -13.11 -4.46 -23.06
N THR A 64 -14.20 -3.73 -23.33
CA THR A 64 -14.59 -2.83 -24.43
C THR A 64 -15.76 -1.95 -23.93
N GLN A 65 -15.81 -0.66 -24.32
CA GLN A 65 -17.03 0.17 -24.16
C GLN A 65 -18.22 -0.52 -24.86
N PRO A 66 -19.43 -0.56 -24.27
CA PRO A 66 -20.61 -0.86 -25.04
C PRO A 66 -20.84 0.32 -25.99
N LYS A 67 -20.84 0.05 -27.30
CA LYS A 67 -21.39 1.01 -28.27
C LYS A 67 -22.90 1.12 -28.02
N LEU A 68 -23.37 2.36 -28.16
CA LEU A 68 -24.72 2.90 -28.04
C LEU A 68 -25.85 1.93 -28.41
#